data_AF-A0A0S2JK57-F1
#
_entry.id   AF-A0A0S2JK57-F1
#
_cell.length_a   1.000
_cell.length_b   1.000
_cell.length_c   1.000
_cell.angle_alpha   90.00
_cell.angle_beta   90.00
_cell.angle_gamma   90.00
#
_symmetry.space_group_name_H-M   'P 1'
#
loop_
_entity.id
_entity.type
_entity.pdbx_description
1 polymer ?
#
loop_
_entity_poly.entity_id
_entity_poly.type
_entity_poly.pdbx_seq_one_letter_code
_entity_poly.pdbx_strand_id
1 'polypeptide(L)'
;MKTITKSLLVSFALVLSPQTLANDNFTFGMGAGTFYSGIGVNAGIQSKNDLKYISAGCVSYSSIYGGTCGVGIGWVKTDIFDFQTPKHGASLYIGVVGSEYDNLDHEAVYGAGLGYHYFHRGIGNPGFNFGFTLVAGNEKDGIGVGGIFQAGYQF
;
A
#
# COMPACT_ATOMS: atom_id res chain seq x y z
N MET A 1 9.66 0.81 55.40
CA MET A 1 8.47 0.26 54.71
C MET A 1 8.34 0.95 53.36
N LYS A 2 8.34 0.17 52.27
CA LYS A 2 7.67 0.39 50.96
C LYS A 2 7.94 1.71 50.19
N THR A 3 8.29 1.74 48.90
CA THR A 3 8.68 0.74 47.89
C THR A 3 9.24 1.55 46.73
N ILE A 4 10.44 1.23 46.26
CA ILE A 4 10.99 1.75 45.00
C ILE A 4 10.25 1.04 43.87
N THR A 5 9.36 1.74 43.16
CA THR A 5 8.73 1.18 41.96
C THR A 5 9.51 1.64 40.75
N LYS A 6 10.22 0.69 40.17
CA LYS A 6 11.07 0.79 39.00
C LYS A 6 10.25 1.26 37.79
N SER A 7 10.53 2.47 37.31
CA SER A 7 10.10 2.88 35.98
C SER A 7 10.97 2.12 34.97
N LEU A 8 10.45 0.99 34.47
CA LEU A 8 11.00 0.32 33.30
C LEU A 8 10.68 1.19 32.08
N LEU A 9 11.54 2.18 31.82
CA LEU A 9 11.71 2.74 30.48
C LEU A 9 12.27 1.61 29.62
N VAL A 10 11.36 0.85 29.00
CA VAL A 10 11.68 -0.08 27.93
C VAL A 10 12.19 0.77 26.79
N SER A 11 13.52 0.83 26.67
CA SER A 11 14.23 1.29 25.50
C SER A 11 13.77 0.50 24.29
N PHE A 12 12.74 0.98 23.60
CA PHE A 12 12.41 0.56 22.24
C PHE A 12 13.43 1.23 21.30
N ALA A 13 14.70 0.92 21.50
CA ALA A 13 15.70 1.06 20.46
C ALA A 13 15.33 0.00 19.43
N LEU A 14 14.47 0.38 18.50
CA LEU A 14 14.31 -0.27 17.21
C LEU A 14 15.72 -0.44 16.65
N VAL A 15 16.25 -1.65 16.83
CA VAL A 15 17.42 -2.14 16.10
C VAL A 15 16.95 -2.29 14.65
N LEU A 16 16.87 -1.16 13.95
CA LEU A 16 16.82 -1.12 12.50
C LEU A 16 18.22 -1.46 12.02
N SER A 17 18.57 -2.75 12.10
CA SER A 17 19.70 -3.25 11.33
C SER A 17 19.39 -2.96 9.87
N PRO A 18 20.21 -2.16 9.15
CA PRO A 18 20.06 -2.07 7.71
C PRO A 18 20.35 -3.46 7.16
N GLN A 19 19.29 -4.17 6.74
CA GLN A 19 19.48 -5.38 5.95
C GLN A 19 20.17 -4.93 4.66
N THR A 20 21.33 -5.50 4.38
CA THR A 20 22.10 -5.18 3.18
C THR A 20 21.24 -5.48 1.95
N LEU A 21 20.79 -4.43 1.27
CA LEU A 21 20.03 -4.44 0.01
C LEU A 21 20.91 -4.91 -1.17
N ALA A 22 21.68 -5.99 -1.00
CA ALA A 22 22.69 -6.39 -1.98
C ALA A 22 22.08 -6.97 -3.28
N ASN A 23 20.78 -7.28 -3.27
CA ASN A 23 20.08 -7.87 -4.42
C ASN A 23 18.67 -7.27 -4.63
N ASP A 24 18.40 -6.13 -3.99
CA ASP A 24 17.12 -5.45 -4.08
C ASP A 24 17.26 -4.25 -5.02
N ASN A 25 16.35 -4.15 -5.98
CA ASN A 25 16.33 -3.07 -6.95
C ASN A 25 15.33 -2.00 -6.52
N PHE A 26 15.68 -0.74 -6.76
CA PHE A 26 14.70 0.33 -6.71
C PHE A 26 13.74 0.21 -7.89
N THR A 27 12.46 0.42 -7.65
CA THR A 27 11.43 0.43 -8.69
C THR A 27 10.47 1.59 -8.46
N PHE A 28 9.87 2.08 -9.54
CA PHE A 28 8.79 3.06 -9.48
C PHE A 28 7.69 2.66 -10.45
N GLY A 29 6.46 3.09 -10.19
CA GLY A 29 5.33 2.73 -11.01
C GLY A 29 4.30 3.84 -11.06
N MET A 30 3.40 3.73 -12.04
CA MET A 30 2.24 4.60 -12.15
C MET A 30 1.01 3.83 -12.60
N GLY A 31 -0.16 4.26 -12.18
CA GLY A 31 -1.40 3.58 -12.53
C GLY A 31 -2.59 4.04 -11.69
N ALA A 32 -3.60 3.17 -11.66
CA ALA A 32 -4.82 3.32 -10.88
C ALA A 32 -4.97 2.14 -9.91
N GLY A 33 -5.43 2.40 -8.69
CA GLY A 33 -5.72 1.40 -7.65
C GLY A 33 -4.93 1.64 -6.36
N THR A 34 -5.08 0.77 -5.35
CA THR A 34 -4.43 0.94 -4.03
C THR A 34 -2.91 0.96 -4.12
N PHE A 35 -2.33 0.20 -5.05
CA PHE A 35 -0.89 0.17 -5.32
C PHE A 35 -0.32 1.51 -5.80
N TYR A 36 -1.19 2.46 -6.14
CA TYR A 36 -0.86 3.81 -6.60
C TYR A 36 -1.61 4.90 -5.79
N SER A 37 -2.24 4.53 -4.65
CA SER A 37 -3.09 5.41 -3.83
C SER A 37 -4.19 6.12 -4.64
N GLY A 38 -4.89 5.36 -5.48
CA GLY A 38 -5.85 5.89 -6.45
C GLY A 38 -5.21 6.01 -7.82
N ILE A 39 -5.42 7.12 -8.54
CA ILE A 39 -4.65 7.46 -9.74
C ILE A 39 -3.39 8.17 -9.29
N GLY A 40 -2.22 7.55 -9.50
CA GLY A 40 -0.98 8.06 -8.94
C GLY A 40 0.24 7.24 -9.25
N VAL A 41 1.19 7.28 -8.33
CA VAL A 41 2.52 6.67 -8.45
C VAL A 41 2.87 5.84 -7.23
N ASN A 42 3.82 4.93 -7.41
CA ASN A 42 4.51 4.25 -6.33
C ASN A 42 6.03 4.28 -6.53
N ALA A 43 6.75 4.11 -5.43
CA ALA A 43 8.19 3.91 -5.40
C ALA A 43 8.51 2.90 -4.31
N GLY A 44 9.45 2.01 -4.57
CA GLY A 44 9.71 0.91 -3.66
C GLY A 44 11.01 0.18 -3.89
N ILE A 45 11.24 -0.77 -3.00
CA ILE A 45 12.36 -1.70 -3.02
C ILE A 45 11.80 -3.07 -3.37
N GLN A 46 12.37 -3.66 -4.40
CA GLN A 46 11.92 -4.89 -5.03
C GLN A 46 13.00 -5.96 -4.98
N SER A 47 12.65 -7.16 -4.54
CA SER A 47 13.47 -8.35 -4.75
C SER A 47 12.84 -9.28 -5.79
N LYS A 48 13.36 -10.50 -5.91
CA LYS A 48 12.80 -11.53 -6.79
C LYS A 48 11.35 -11.88 -6.44
N ASN A 49 10.99 -11.85 -5.15
CA ASN A 49 9.73 -12.38 -4.67
C ASN A 49 8.91 -11.38 -3.85
N ASP A 50 9.45 -10.20 -3.56
CA ASP A 50 8.78 -9.18 -2.75
C ASP A 50 8.93 -7.76 -3.32
N LEU A 51 8.00 -6.89 -2.92
CA LEU A 51 8.04 -5.46 -3.20
C LEU A 51 7.43 -4.68 -2.04
N LYS A 52 8.25 -3.86 -1.38
CA LYS A 52 7.83 -2.92 -0.34
C LYS A 52 7.81 -1.53 -0.95
N TYR A 53 6.69 -0.82 -0.86
CA TYR A 53 6.50 0.44 -1.57
C TYR A 53 5.79 1.48 -0.73
N ILE A 54 6.04 2.74 -1.10
CA ILE A 54 5.21 3.88 -0.78
C ILE A 54 4.47 4.33 -2.04
N SER A 55 3.32 4.96 -1.89
CA SER A 55 2.49 5.44 -2.99
C SER A 55 1.85 6.76 -2.65
N ALA A 56 1.53 7.54 -3.68
CA ALA A 56 0.85 8.81 -3.58
C ALA A 56 -0.03 9.00 -4.82
N GLY A 57 -1.26 9.45 -4.62
CA GLY A 57 -2.24 9.58 -5.70
C GLY A 57 -3.54 10.19 -5.22
N CYS A 58 -4.53 10.24 -6.10
CA CYS A 58 -5.87 10.74 -5.80
C CYS A 58 -6.93 9.67 -6.06
N VAL A 59 -7.79 9.44 -5.08
CA VAL A 59 -8.85 8.41 -5.11
C VAL A 59 -10.17 8.94 -5.65
N SER A 60 -10.38 10.24 -5.62
CA SER A 60 -11.53 10.91 -6.21
C SER A 60 -11.11 12.25 -6.83
N TYR A 61 -11.85 12.70 -7.84
CA TYR A 61 -11.68 14.02 -8.44
C TYR A 61 -13.04 14.60 -8.78
N SER A 62 -13.29 15.84 -8.37
CA SER A 62 -14.46 16.62 -8.74
C SER A 62 -14.03 18.00 -9.25
N SER A 63 -14.67 18.45 -10.34
CA SER A 63 -14.43 19.78 -10.91
C SER A 63 -14.82 20.94 -9.98
N ILE A 64 -15.65 20.67 -8.96
CA ILE A 64 -16.18 21.67 -8.03
C ILE A 64 -15.36 21.69 -6.72
N TYR A 65 -14.88 20.54 -6.27
CA TYR A 65 -14.29 20.39 -4.92
C TYR A 65 -12.81 19.96 -4.92
N GLY A 66 -12.21 19.75 -6.10
CA GLY A 66 -10.83 19.30 -6.22
C GLY A 66 -10.68 17.78 -6.13
N GLY A 67 -9.45 17.30 -5.93
CA GLY A 67 -9.14 15.88 -5.82
C GLY A 67 -8.83 15.47 -4.38
N THR A 68 -9.39 14.34 -3.94
CA THR A 68 -9.00 13.73 -2.66
C THR A 68 -7.75 12.91 -2.87
N CYS A 69 -6.63 13.44 -2.42
CA CYS A 69 -5.31 12.84 -2.57
C CYS A 69 -4.75 12.38 -1.23
N GLY A 70 -3.95 11.33 -1.28
CA GLY A 70 -3.37 10.73 -0.09
C GLY A 70 -2.15 9.88 -0.43
N VAL A 71 -1.61 9.30 0.63
CA VAL A 71 -0.45 8.42 0.56
C VAL A 71 -0.79 7.05 1.11
N GLY A 72 0.03 6.07 0.75
CA GLY A 72 -0.09 4.72 1.29
C GLY A 72 1.24 3.99 1.26
N ILE A 73 1.32 2.96 2.07
CA ILE A 73 2.42 2.01 2.12
C ILE A 73 1.88 0.62 1.84
N GLY A 74 2.70 -0.24 1.24
CA GLY A 74 2.29 -1.62 1.07
C GLY A 74 3.44 -2.57 0.84
N TRP A 75 3.08 -3.84 0.89
CA TRP A 75 3.99 -4.95 0.70
C TRP A 75 3.33 -6.02 -0.14
N VAL A 76 4.00 -6.43 -1.22
CA VAL A 76 3.58 -7.50 -2.10
C VAL A 76 4.54 -8.67 -1.92
N LYS A 77 3.99 -9.88 -1.84
CA LYS A 77 4.73 -11.15 -1.82
C LYS A 77 4.18 -12.09 -2.86
N THR A 78 5.08 -12.69 -3.64
CA THR A 78 4.73 -13.67 -4.69
C THR A 78 4.96 -15.13 -4.27
N ASP A 79 5.52 -15.34 -3.08
CA ASP A 79 5.91 -16.64 -2.53
C ASP A 79 4.90 -17.24 -1.52
N ILE A 80 3.74 -16.60 -1.34
CA ILE A 80 2.71 -17.05 -0.38
C ILE A 80 1.94 -18.27 -0.89
N PHE A 81 1.81 -18.36 -2.22
CA PHE A 81 1.17 -19.48 -2.88
C PHE A 81 2.23 -20.24 -3.66
N ASP A 82 2.09 -21.56 -3.79
CA ASP A 82 3.03 -22.43 -4.52
C ASP A 82 2.92 -22.28 -6.05
N PHE A 83 2.78 -21.04 -6.51
CA PHE A 83 2.85 -20.70 -7.92
C PHE A 83 4.33 -20.70 -8.30
N GLN A 84 4.72 -21.57 -9.22
CA GLN A 84 6.10 -21.68 -9.74
C GLN A 84 6.55 -20.44 -10.55
N THR A 85 5.85 -19.31 -10.45
CA THR A 85 6.14 -18.08 -11.20
C THR A 85 6.01 -16.83 -10.32
N PRO A 86 6.89 -15.83 -10.46
CA PRO A 86 6.82 -14.58 -9.69
C PRO A 86 5.76 -13.60 -10.24
N LYS A 87 4.72 -14.11 -10.89
CA LYS A 87 3.68 -13.29 -11.55
C LYS A 87 2.49 -12.98 -10.64
N HIS A 88 2.25 -13.81 -9.63
CA HIS A 88 1.08 -13.73 -8.77
C HIS A 88 1.51 -13.24 -7.39
N GLY A 89 1.06 -12.06 -6.97
CA GLY A 89 1.41 -11.47 -5.70
C GLY A 89 0.18 -11.26 -4.81
N ALA A 90 0.27 -11.68 -3.56
CA ALA A 90 -0.64 -11.21 -2.51
C ALA A 90 -0.06 -9.97 -1.84
N SER A 91 -0.91 -9.05 -1.40
CA SER A 91 -0.47 -7.79 -0.81
C SER A 91 -1.21 -7.39 0.44
N LEU A 92 -0.48 -6.62 1.25
CA LEU A 92 -1.01 -5.82 2.33
C LEU A 92 -0.81 -4.34 1.97
N TYR A 93 -1.84 -3.53 2.17
CA TYR A 93 -1.83 -2.09 1.93
C TYR A 93 -2.37 -1.36 3.15
N ILE A 94 -1.78 -0.21 3.48
CA ILE A 94 -2.29 0.73 4.48
C ILE A 94 -2.16 2.12 3.88
N GLY A 95 -3.24 2.88 3.82
CA GLY A 95 -3.22 4.21 3.18
C GLY A 95 -4.61 4.72 2.86
N VAL A 96 -4.68 5.65 1.92
CA VAL A 96 -5.94 6.16 1.40
C VAL A 96 -6.70 5.06 0.63
N VAL A 97 -7.90 4.72 1.09
CA VAL A 97 -8.74 3.67 0.51
C VAL A 97 -10.05 4.22 -0.08
N GLY A 98 -10.34 5.50 0.14
CA GLY A 98 -11.57 6.10 -0.38
C GLY A 98 -11.67 7.58 -0.06
N SER A 99 -12.83 8.13 -0.36
CA SER A 99 -13.20 9.52 -0.09
C SER A 99 -14.62 9.54 0.42
N GLU A 100 -14.85 10.27 1.50
CA GLU A 100 -16.18 10.51 2.04
C GLU A 100 -16.62 11.94 1.71
N TYR A 101 -17.92 12.08 1.45
CA TYR A 101 -18.56 13.37 1.16
C TYR A 101 -19.25 13.87 2.42
N ASP A 102 -18.87 15.03 2.95
CA ASP A 102 -19.65 15.69 3.99
C ASP A 102 -19.74 17.20 3.75
N ASN A 103 -20.96 17.69 3.57
CA ASN A 103 -21.34 19.12 3.57
C ASN A 103 -20.30 20.08 2.93
N LEU A 104 -19.82 19.75 1.72
CA LEU A 104 -18.88 20.50 0.86
C LEU A 104 -17.38 20.22 1.06
N ASP A 105 -16.99 19.39 2.04
CA ASP A 105 -15.61 18.95 2.24
C ASP A 105 -15.42 17.47 1.86
N HIS A 106 -14.33 17.21 1.13
CA HIS A 106 -13.92 15.88 0.69
C HIS A 106 -12.81 15.36 1.59
N GLU A 107 -13.15 14.41 2.47
CA GLU A 107 -12.18 13.83 3.40
C GLU A 107 -11.61 12.52 2.86
N ALA A 108 -10.30 12.34 2.99
CA ALA A 108 -9.62 11.11 2.62
C ALA A 108 -9.92 10.03 3.66
N VAL A 109 -10.51 8.92 3.23
CA VAL A 109 -10.74 7.75 4.09
C VAL A 109 -9.46 6.93 4.12
N TYR A 110 -8.87 6.80 5.31
CA TYR A 110 -7.69 5.97 5.54
C TYR A 110 -8.10 4.59 6.08
N GLY A 111 -7.38 3.57 5.63
CA GLY A 111 -7.72 2.19 5.93
C GLY A 111 -6.62 1.21 5.58
N ALA A 112 -7.00 -0.06 5.53
CA ALA A 112 -6.12 -1.16 5.16
C ALA A 112 -6.75 -1.99 4.04
N GLY A 113 -5.92 -2.73 3.31
CA GLY A 113 -6.37 -3.61 2.24
C GLY A 113 -5.56 -4.88 2.11
N LEU A 114 -6.24 -5.94 1.68
CA LEU A 114 -5.66 -7.22 1.28
C LEU A 114 -5.89 -7.38 -0.22
N GLY A 115 -4.81 -7.49 -0.97
CA GLY A 115 -4.86 -7.45 -2.43
C GLY A 115 -4.22 -8.62 -3.12
N TYR A 116 -4.55 -8.74 -4.39
CA TYR A 116 -3.92 -9.63 -5.35
C TYR A 116 -3.46 -8.82 -6.55
N HIS A 117 -2.24 -9.09 -7.02
CA HIS A 117 -1.64 -8.45 -8.19
C HIS A 117 -1.09 -9.52 -9.15
N TYR A 118 -1.34 -9.32 -10.43
CA TYR A 118 -0.74 -10.07 -11.52
C TYR A 118 0.26 -9.19 -12.27
N PHE A 119 1.54 -9.57 -12.25
CA PHE A 119 2.63 -8.92 -12.97
C PHE A 119 2.91 -9.66 -14.26
N HIS A 120 2.63 -9.05 -15.41
CA HIS A 120 2.70 -9.73 -16.71
C HIS A 120 4.09 -10.32 -17.00
N ARG A 121 5.15 -9.61 -16.60
CA ARG A 121 6.56 -10.00 -16.76
C ARG A 121 7.23 -10.49 -15.47
N GLY A 122 6.43 -10.79 -14.44
CA GLY A 122 6.90 -11.10 -13.09
C GLY A 122 7.24 -9.83 -12.29
N ILE A 123 7.17 -9.93 -10.96
CA ILE A 123 7.33 -8.78 -10.06
C ILE A 123 8.65 -8.05 -10.30
N GLY A 124 9.75 -8.79 -10.40
CA GLY A 124 11.12 -8.27 -10.56
C GLY A 124 11.48 -7.60 -11.90
N ASN A 125 10.52 -7.38 -12.81
CA ASN A 125 10.80 -6.84 -14.15
C ASN A 125 9.85 -5.69 -14.51
N PRO A 126 10.32 -4.73 -15.35
CA PRO A 126 9.46 -3.68 -15.86
C PRO A 126 8.30 -4.26 -16.69
N GLY A 127 7.07 -3.84 -16.41
CA GLY A 127 5.89 -4.28 -17.15
C GLY A 127 4.54 -3.88 -16.54
N PHE A 128 3.49 -4.24 -17.27
CA PHE A 128 2.12 -4.03 -16.81
C PHE A 128 1.75 -4.96 -15.66
N ASN A 129 0.96 -4.42 -14.74
CA ASN A 129 0.34 -5.18 -13.66
C ASN A 129 -1.14 -4.83 -13.52
N PHE A 130 -1.90 -5.81 -13.05
CA PHE A 130 -3.35 -5.71 -12.80
C PHE A 130 -3.65 -6.31 -11.45
N GLY A 131 -4.72 -5.87 -10.79
CA GLY A 131 -5.03 -6.41 -9.47
C GLY A 131 -6.41 -6.06 -8.96
N PHE A 132 -6.68 -6.57 -7.77
CA PHE A 132 -7.87 -6.26 -7.01
C PHE A 132 -7.54 -6.29 -5.52
N THR A 133 -8.02 -5.30 -4.79
CA THR A 133 -7.79 -5.15 -3.35
C THR A 133 -9.12 -5.03 -2.63
N LEU A 134 -9.35 -5.91 -1.65
CA LEU A 134 -10.40 -5.72 -0.66
C LEU A 134 -9.90 -4.72 0.37
N VAL A 135 -10.67 -3.67 0.62
CA VAL A 135 -10.29 -2.60 1.54
C VAL A 135 -11.31 -2.44 2.66
N ALA A 136 -10.84 -2.02 3.81
CA ALA A 136 -11.67 -1.55 4.91
C ALA A 136 -11.13 -0.21 5.42
N GLY A 137 -12.02 0.77 5.59
CA GLY A 137 -11.68 2.13 5.99
C GLY A 137 -12.58 2.63 7.12
N ASN A 138 -12.09 3.61 7.88
CA ASN A 138 -12.89 4.28 8.90
C ASN A 138 -13.66 5.44 8.27
N GLU A 139 -14.97 5.27 8.13
CA GLU A 139 -15.93 6.24 7.61
C GLU A 139 -16.76 6.80 8.78
N LYS A 140 -17.52 7.89 8.59
CA LYS A 140 -18.30 8.50 9.68
C LYS A 140 -19.38 7.59 10.25
N ASP A 141 -19.96 6.73 9.42
CA ASP A 141 -20.98 5.74 9.81
C ASP A 141 -20.39 4.41 10.33
N GLY A 142 -19.07 4.31 10.46
CA GLY A 142 -18.37 3.14 10.98
C GLY A 142 -17.32 2.58 10.01
N ILE A 143 -17.17 1.26 9.96
CA ILE A 143 -16.20 0.62 9.08
C ILE A 143 -16.85 0.33 7.73
N GLY A 144 -16.41 1.03 6.69
CA GLY A 144 -16.76 0.73 5.30
C GLY A 144 -15.89 -0.40 4.74
N VAL A 145 -16.47 -1.28 3.93
CA VAL A 145 -15.74 -2.35 3.22
C VAL A 145 -16.01 -2.25 1.72
N GLY A 146 -14.97 -2.35 0.92
CA GLY A 146 -15.05 -2.19 -0.52
C GLY A 146 -14.03 -3.00 -1.30
N GLY A 147 -14.07 -2.86 -2.62
CA GLY A 147 -13.15 -3.49 -3.55
C GLY A 147 -12.62 -2.47 -4.56
N ILE A 148 -11.31 -2.50 -4.82
CA ILE A 148 -10.64 -1.58 -5.74
C ILE A 148 -9.90 -2.40 -6.79
N PHE A 149 -10.26 -2.18 -8.06
CA PHE A 149 -9.49 -2.70 -9.19
C PHE A 149 -8.22 -1.89 -9.40
N GLN A 150 -7.22 -2.55 -9.94
CA GLN A 150 -5.93 -1.95 -10.22
C GLN A 150 -5.47 -2.26 -11.63
N ALA A 151 -4.85 -1.25 -12.25
CA ALA A 151 -4.07 -1.38 -13.47
C ALA A 151 -2.94 -0.37 -13.47
N GLY A 152 -1.74 -0.76 -13.88
CA GLY A 152 -0.61 0.16 -13.98
C GLY A 152 0.61 -0.45 -14.62
N TYR A 153 1.68 0.33 -14.66
CA TYR A 153 2.98 -0.06 -15.17
C TYR A 153 4.03 0.11 -14.07
N GLN A 154 4.87 -0.90 -13.90
CA GLN A 154 6.02 -0.88 -13.01
C GLN A 154 7.30 -0.78 -13.86
N PHE A 155 8.20 0.14 -13.52
CA PHE A 155 9.47 0.38 -14.19
C PHE A 155 10.64 -0.25 -13.46
#